data_AF-A0A165RU40-F1
#
_entry.id   AF-A0A165RU40-F1
#
_cell.length_a   1.000
_cell.length_b   1.000
_cell.length_c   1.000
_cell.angle_alpha   90.00
_cell.angle_beta   90.00
_cell.angle_gamma   90.00
#
_symmetry.space_group_name_H-M   'P 1'
#
loop_
_entity.id
_entity.type
_entity.pdbx_description
1 polymer ?
#
loop_
_entity_poly.entity_id
_entity_poly.type
_entity_poly.pdbx_seq_one_letter_code
_entity_poly.pdbx_strand_id
1 'polypeptide(L)'
;MLNLESEYLPNYGRPHNVQPPPDMSLDYPDPDTPLPVYLHVHPELARRFSHHQPTTRDLHWSIDWWVSQDLLKTVQSTWEVLPDGSKAQHLTNWGPITRSPTRAMRMHAKPVLIAIVPLEKRNVLCEIARTQLVRLPDGEYNCQNFTEEILREAVQRGVFEQGDVERALEEAKNGMEKMTYNP
;
A
#
# COMPACT_ATOMS: atom_id res chain seq x y z
N MET A 1 17.41 26.67 -1.89
CA MET A 1 16.21 25.83 -1.98
C MET A 1 16.62 24.59 -2.74
N LEU A 2 16.69 23.43 -2.08
CA LEU A 2 16.94 22.15 -2.74
C LEU A 2 15.72 21.83 -3.60
N ASN A 3 15.96 21.47 -4.86
CA ASN A 3 14.91 21.19 -5.83
C ASN A 3 14.29 19.82 -5.51
N LEU A 4 13.24 19.80 -4.68
CA LEU A 4 12.55 18.56 -4.24
C LEU A 4 12.14 17.66 -5.42
N GLU A 5 11.95 18.22 -6.62
CA GLU A 5 11.63 17.45 -7.83
C GLU A 5 12.73 16.47 -8.27
N SER A 6 13.99 16.63 -7.83
CA SER A 6 15.07 15.73 -8.26
C SER A 6 15.09 14.38 -7.52
N GLU A 7 14.35 14.23 -6.42
CA GLU A 7 14.34 13.01 -5.60
C GLU A 7 13.16 12.07 -5.90
N TYR A 8 12.18 12.55 -6.69
CA TYR A 8 10.94 11.83 -6.98
C TYR A 8 10.80 11.54 -8.47
N LEU A 9 10.14 10.42 -8.76
CA LEU A 9 9.78 10.04 -10.11
C LEU A 9 8.64 10.93 -10.63
N PRO A 10 8.73 11.38 -11.89
CA PRO A 10 7.60 12.04 -12.52
C PRO A 10 6.41 11.09 -12.66
N ASN A 11 5.21 11.65 -12.81
CA ASN A 11 3.98 10.89 -13.05
C ASN A 11 3.76 9.75 -12.05
N TYR A 12 4.19 9.93 -10.79
CA TYR A 12 4.02 8.95 -9.71
C TYR A 12 4.66 7.58 -10.02
N GLY A 13 5.67 7.55 -10.88
CA GLY A 13 6.32 6.32 -11.34
C GLY A 13 5.49 5.48 -12.31
N ARG A 14 4.41 6.01 -12.91
CA ARG A 14 3.56 5.26 -13.84
C ARG A 14 4.27 5.06 -15.19
N PRO A 15 4.55 3.82 -15.61
CA PRO A 15 5.23 3.58 -16.87
C PRO A 15 4.39 4.03 -18.07
N HIS A 16 5.05 4.53 -19.11
CA HIS A 16 4.38 4.78 -20.38
C HIS A 16 3.85 3.46 -20.98
N ASN A 17 2.65 3.50 -21.55
CA ASN A 17 1.98 2.36 -22.18
C ASN A 17 1.58 1.20 -21.26
N VAL A 18 1.63 1.40 -19.93
CA VAL A 18 1.01 0.48 -18.97
C VAL A 18 -0.33 1.07 -18.55
N GLN A 19 -1.39 0.27 -18.64
CA GLN A 19 -2.73 0.67 -18.21
C GLN A 19 -2.84 0.58 -16.68
N PRO A 20 -3.64 1.45 -16.03
CA PRO A 20 -3.92 1.30 -14.61
C PRO A 20 -4.59 -0.05 -14.34
N PRO A 21 -4.41 -0.62 -13.14
CA PRO A 21 -5.19 -1.77 -12.72
C PRO A 21 -6.70 -1.48 -12.78
N PRO A 22 -7.55 -2.48 -13.04
CA PRO A 22 -9.00 -2.29 -13.00
C PRO A 22 -9.46 -1.75 -11.64
N ASP A 23 -10.27 -0.69 -11.67
CA ASP A 23 -10.88 -0.07 -10.50
C ASP A 23 -12.39 -0.24 -10.56
N MET A 24 -12.95 -0.88 -9.53
CA MET A 24 -14.38 -1.14 -9.39
C MET A 24 -15.10 -0.07 -8.56
N SER A 25 -14.48 1.10 -8.35
CA SER A 25 -15.03 2.15 -7.49
C SER A 25 -16.33 2.79 -7.99
N LEU A 26 -16.62 2.68 -9.30
CA LEU A 26 -17.88 3.13 -9.89
C LEU A 26 -19.07 2.26 -9.46
N ASP A 27 -18.91 0.94 -9.53
CA ASP A 27 -19.96 -0.03 -9.19
C ASP A 27 -20.03 -0.30 -7.68
N TYR A 28 -18.89 -0.12 -6.98
CA TYR A 28 -18.75 -0.33 -5.55
C TYR A 28 -18.12 0.90 -4.90
N PRO A 29 -18.92 1.97 -4.71
CA PRO A 29 -18.47 3.18 -4.05
C PRO A 29 -18.10 2.93 -2.59
N ASP A 30 -17.29 3.83 -2.03
CA ASP A 30 -16.95 3.79 -0.61
C ASP A 30 -18.21 4.13 0.22
N PRO A 31 -18.70 3.23 1.09
CA PRO A 31 -19.97 3.44 1.79
C PRO A 31 -19.89 4.58 2.80
N ASP A 32 -20.97 5.35 2.95
CA ASP A 32 -21.05 6.44 3.94
C ASP A 32 -21.32 5.93 5.37
N THR A 33 -20.47 5.01 5.83
CA THR A 33 -20.43 4.50 7.19
C THR A 33 -18.99 4.49 7.69
N PRO A 34 -18.76 4.60 9.01
CA PRO A 34 -17.43 4.38 9.57
C PRO A 34 -16.95 2.94 9.29
N LEU A 35 -15.75 2.81 8.75
CA LEU A 35 -15.16 1.51 8.40
C LEU A 35 -13.81 1.32 9.10
N PRO A 36 -13.49 0.08 9.51
CA PRO A 36 -12.15 -0.22 9.97
C PRO A 36 -11.15 -0.13 8.81
N VAL A 37 -10.08 0.63 9.01
CA VAL A 37 -8.96 0.76 8.08
C VAL A 37 -7.77 0.00 8.65
N TYR A 38 -7.18 -0.86 7.82
CA TYR A 38 -6.11 -1.77 8.21
C TYR A 38 -4.82 -1.45 7.45
N LEU A 39 -3.68 -1.66 8.11
CA LEU A 39 -2.39 -1.89 7.48
C LEU A 39 -2.25 -3.40 7.26
N HIS A 40 -2.41 -3.87 6.02
CA HIS A 40 -2.16 -5.27 5.70
C HIS A 40 -0.68 -5.50 5.44
N VAL A 41 -0.18 -6.60 6.00
CA VAL A 41 1.20 -7.04 5.83
C VAL A 41 1.20 -8.45 5.29
N HIS A 42 1.78 -8.69 4.12
CA HIS A 42 1.87 -10.04 3.54
C HIS A 42 3.17 -10.23 2.75
N PRO A 43 3.67 -11.46 2.60
CA PRO A 43 4.84 -11.71 1.78
C PRO A 43 4.51 -11.50 0.30
N GLU A 44 5.45 -10.96 -0.47
CA GLU A 44 5.33 -10.92 -1.93
C GLU A 44 5.60 -12.32 -2.50
N LEU A 45 4.62 -12.90 -3.20
CA LEU A 45 4.68 -14.30 -3.65
C LEU A 45 5.87 -14.55 -4.59
N ALA A 46 6.27 -13.55 -5.38
CA ALA A 46 7.39 -13.67 -6.31
C ALA A 46 8.75 -13.88 -5.60
N ARG A 47 8.90 -13.45 -4.34
CA ARG A 47 10.15 -13.64 -3.56
C ARG A 47 10.20 -14.95 -2.79
N ARG A 48 9.10 -15.72 -2.75
CA ARG A 48 9.06 -17.07 -2.13
C ARG A 48 10.02 -18.07 -2.78
N PHE A 49 10.43 -17.80 -4.02
CA PHE A 49 11.36 -18.66 -4.76
C PHE A 49 12.81 -18.15 -4.72
N SER A 50 13.12 -17.14 -3.90
CA SER A 50 14.51 -16.70 -3.70
C SER A 50 15.22 -17.62 -2.70
N HIS A 51 16.50 -17.92 -2.95
CA HIS A 51 17.34 -18.73 -2.04
C HIS A 51 17.74 -18.01 -0.74
N HIS A 52 17.31 -16.75 -0.56
CA HIS A 52 17.61 -15.98 0.64
C HIS A 52 16.47 -16.12 1.64
N GLN A 53 16.82 -16.17 2.94
CA GLN A 53 15.82 -16.11 4.00
C GLN A 53 15.05 -14.79 3.90
N PRO A 54 13.71 -14.82 3.80
CA PRO A 54 12.91 -13.60 3.75
C PRO A 54 13.15 -12.76 5.01
N THR A 55 13.24 -11.45 4.82
CA THR A 55 13.36 -10.45 5.88
C THR A 55 12.07 -9.66 6.02
N THR A 56 11.93 -8.89 7.09
CA THR A 56 10.79 -7.98 7.26
C THR A 56 10.66 -6.95 6.13
N ARG A 57 11.78 -6.59 5.46
CA ARG A 57 11.80 -5.68 4.30
C ARG A 57 11.27 -6.31 3.00
N ASP A 58 11.07 -7.63 2.98
CA ASP A 58 10.47 -8.36 1.86
C ASP A 58 8.94 -8.42 1.93
N LEU A 59 8.35 -7.90 3.01
CA LEU A 59 6.90 -7.84 3.18
C LEU A 59 6.32 -6.68 2.36
N HIS A 60 5.19 -6.95 1.72
CA HIS A 60 4.37 -5.94 1.07
C HIS A 60 3.41 -5.32 2.08
N TRP A 61 3.31 -4.00 2.04
CA TRP A 61 2.41 -3.22 2.89
C TRP A 61 1.37 -2.50 2.03
N SER A 62 0.12 -2.51 2.50
CA SER A 62 -0.98 -1.77 1.91
C SER A 62 -1.92 -1.24 2.99
N ILE A 63 -2.57 -0.11 2.72
CA ILE A 63 -3.65 0.42 3.56
C ILE A 63 -4.97 0.05 2.90
N ASP A 64 -5.83 -0.68 3.61
CA ASP A 64 -7.05 -1.22 3.03
C ASP A 64 -8.26 -1.10 3.95
N TRP A 65 -9.44 -0.99 3.34
CA TRP A 65 -10.73 -1.14 4.01
C TRP A 65 -11.74 -1.82 3.09
N TRP A 66 -12.62 -2.62 3.68
CA TRP A 66 -13.64 -3.38 2.97
C TRP A 66 -14.80 -2.48 2.58
N VAL A 67 -15.03 -2.30 1.27
CA VAL A 67 -16.18 -1.56 0.73
C VAL A 67 -17.37 -2.48 0.49
N SER A 68 -17.12 -3.79 0.40
CA SER A 68 -18.13 -4.86 0.38
C SER A 68 -17.54 -6.14 1.00
N GLN A 69 -18.31 -7.24 1.02
CA GLN A 69 -17.83 -8.53 1.52
C GLN A 69 -16.61 -9.07 0.76
N ASP A 70 -16.50 -8.76 -0.54
CA ASP A 70 -15.49 -9.35 -1.42
C ASP A 70 -14.52 -8.33 -2.02
N LEU A 71 -14.73 -7.04 -1.73
CA LEU A 71 -13.98 -5.93 -2.29
C LEU A 71 -13.44 -5.01 -1.22
N LEU A 72 -12.24 -4.53 -1.47
CA LEU A 72 -11.57 -3.53 -0.66
C LEU A 72 -11.14 -2.35 -1.51
N LYS A 73 -11.06 -1.18 -0.88
CA LYS A 73 -10.23 -0.11 -1.37
C LYS A 73 -8.81 -0.36 -0.88
N THR A 74 -7.84 -0.37 -1.80
CA THR A 74 -6.41 -0.47 -1.50
C THR A 74 -5.69 0.83 -1.82
N VAL A 75 -4.82 1.27 -0.92
CA VAL A 75 -3.74 2.22 -1.16
C VAL A 75 -2.41 1.49 -1.02
N GLN A 76 -1.61 1.49 -2.10
CA GLN A 76 -0.30 0.85 -2.12
C GLN A 76 0.56 1.41 -3.27
N SER A 77 1.86 1.09 -3.24
CA SER A 77 2.73 1.19 -4.42
C SER A 77 3.21 -0.18 -4.86
N THR A 78 3.37 -0.40 -6.18
CA THR A 78 3.70 -1.71 -6.77
C THR A 78 4.83 -1.65 -7.78
N TRP A 79 5.50 -2.78 -7.97
CA TRP A 79 6.40 -3.00 -9.10
C TRP A 79 5.58 -3.48 -10.29
N GLU A 80 5.56 -2.70 -11.37
CA GLU A 80 4.78 -3.04 -12.57
C GLU A 80 5.55 -4.01 -13.47
N VAL A 81 4.80 -4.78 -14.26
CA VAL A 81 5.34 -5.56 -15.37
C VAL A 81 5.12 -4.78 -16.65
N LEU A 82 6.20 -4.51 -17.38
CA LEU A 82 6.20 -3.79 -18.63
C LEU A 82 5.68 -4.67 -19.78
N PRO A 83 5.28 -4.09 -20.93
CA PRO A 83 4.73 -4.86 -22.06
C PRO A 83 5.67 -5.94 -22.63
N ASP A 84 6.99 -5.79 -22.44
CA ASP A 84 8.00 -6.77 -22.82
C ASP A 84 8.19 -7.92 -21.81
N GLY A 85 7.39 -7.93 -20.72
CA GLY A 85 7.45 -8.91 -19.65
C GLY A 85 8.51 -8.62 -18.58
N SER A 86 9.32 -7.57 -18.74
CA SER A 86 10.28 -7.15 -17.72
C SER A 86 9.58 -6.44 -16.55
N LYS A 87 10.22 -6.37 -15.38
CA LYS A 87 9.72 -5.58 -14.26
C LYS A 87 10.24 -4.15 -14.35
N ALA A 88 9.40 -3.19 -14.00
CA ALA A 88 9.81 -1.81 -13.78
C ALA A 88 10.96 -1.78 -12.76
N GLN A 89 11.88 -0.82 -12.91
CA GLN A 89 13.01 -0.65 -11.99
C GLN A 89 12.70 0.30 -10.82
N HIS A 90 11.43 0.66 -10.68
CA HIS A 90 10.91 1.48 -9.60
C HIS A 90 9.48 1.08 -9.23
N LEU A 91 9.02 1.60 -8.11
CA LEU A 91 7.63 1.52 -7.72
C LEU A 91 6.73 2.42 -8.58
N THR A 92 5.44 2.11 -8.57
CA THR A 92 4.37 2.87 -9.22
C THR A 92 3.26 3.14 -8.21
N ASN A 93 2.73 4.36 -8.21
CA ASN A 93 1.53 4.73 -7.46
C ASN A 93 0.37 5.05 -8.42
N TRP A 94 -0.63 4.17 -8.45
CA TRP A 94 -1.87 4.37 -9.20
C TRP A 94 -2.96 5.10 -8.40
N GLY A 95 -2.71 5.40 -7.13
CA GLY A 95 -3.70 5.93 -6.20
C GLY A 95 -4.58 4.82 -5.60
N PRO A 96 -5.69 5.21 -4.94
CA PRO A 96 -6.61 4.28 -4.30
C PRO A 96 -7.44 3.51 -5.34
N ILE A 97 -7.46 2.18 -5.25
CA ILE A 97 -8.17 1.30 -6.19
C ILE A 97 -9.14 0.40 -5.43
N THR A 98 -10.39 0.33 -5.87
CA THR A 98 -11.34 -0.68 -5.39
C THR A 98 -11.16 -1.99 -6.16
N ARG A 99 -10.82 -3.08 -5.49
CA ARG A 99 -10.55 -4.38 -6.12
C ARG A 99 -10.84 -5.57 -5.21
N SER A 100 -10.90 -6.76 -5.80
CA SER A 100 -10.89 -8.01 -5.03
C SER A 100 -9.52 -8.23 -4.39
N PRO A 101 -9.46 -8.83 -3.18
CA PRO A 101 -8.20 -9.15 -2.53
C PRO A 101 -7.41 -10.16 -3.35
N THR A 102 -6.09 -9.96 -3.43
CA THR A 102 -5.20 -10.92 -4.10
C THR A 102 -5.18 -12.25 -3.33
N ARG A 103 -4.80 -13.34 -4.00
CA ARG A 103 -4.61 -14.63 -3.33
C ARG A 103 -3.60 -14.54 -2.18
N ALA A 104 -2.53 -13.76 -2.36
CA ALA A 104 -1.53 -13.52 -1.32
C ALA A 104 -2.17 -12.90 -0.08
N MET A 105 -2.98 -11.86 -0.29
CA MET A 105 -3.65 -11.16 0.80
C MET A 105 -4.64 -12.08 1.53
N ARG A 106 -5.49 -12.81 0.80
CA ARG A 106 -6.47 -13.75 1.40
C ARG A 106 -5.83 -14.82 2.27
N MET A 107 -4.68 -15.35 1.84
CA MET A 107 -4.06 -16.51 2.47
C MET A 107 -3.02 -16.16 3.53
N HIS A 108 -2.41 -14.98 3.42
CA HIS A 108 -1.17 -14.68 4.15
C HIS A 108 -1.11 -13.26 4.72
N ALA A 109 -2.12 -12.41 4.48
CA ALA A 109 -2.10 -11.09 5.10
C ALA A 109 -2.37 -11.18 6.59
N LYS A 110 -1.53 -10.48 7.35
CA LYS A 110 -1.81 -10.06 8.71
C LYS A 110 -2.49 -8.69 8.65
N PRO A 111 -3.80 -8.59 8.97
CA PRO A 111 -4.45 -7.29 9.12
C PRO A 111 -4.04 -6.65 10.44
N VAL A 112 -3.53 -5.42 10.40
CA VAL A 112 -3.26 -4.60 11.59
C VAL A 112 -4.23 -3.44 11.61
N LEU A 113 -5.16 -3.41 12.57
CA LEU A 113 -6.13 -2.32 12.66
C LEU A 113 -5.42 -1.01 12.99
N ILE A 114 -5.62 0.00 12.14
CA ILE A 114 -5.20 1.38 12.43
C ILE A 114 -6.29 2.05 13.26
N ALA A 115 -7.47 2.27 12.66
CA ALA A 115 -8.61 2.92 13.29
C ALA A 115 -9.93 2.61 12.58
N ILE A 116 -11.06 2.99 13.19
CA ILE A 116 -12.36 3.08 12.51
C ILE A 116 -12.52 4.52 12.01
N VAL A 117 -12.65 4.69 10.69
CA VAL A 117 -12.54 5.99 10.03
C VAL A 117 -13.84 6.31 9.31
N PRO A 118 -14.43 7.52 9.44
CA PRO A 118 -15.60 7.95 8.66
C PRO A 118 -15.25 8.27 7.18
N LEU A 119 -16.25 8.32 6.31
CA LEU A 119 -16.06 8.52 4.86
C LEU A 119 -15.29 9.81 4.54
N GLU A 120 -15.55 10.93 5.23
CA GLU A 120 -14.83 12.20 4.98
C GLU A 120 -13.30 12.03 5.14
N LYS A 121 -12.87 11.33 6.19
CA LYS A 121 -11.46 11.12 6.50
C LYS A 121 -10.84 10.09 5.55
N ARG A 122 -11.62 9.09 5.11
CA ARG A 122 -11.18 8.16 4.06
C ARG A 122 -11.04 8.85 2.69
N ASN A 123 -11.86 9.85 2.38
CA ASN A 123 -11.69 10.67 1.19
C ASN A 123 -10.39 11.49 1.24
N VAL A 124 -10.06 12.05 2.40
CA VAL A 124 -8.76 12.71 2.64
C VAL A 124 -7.61 11.71 2.44
N LEU A 125 -7.71 10.50 2.98
CA LEU A 125 -6.72 9.43 2.75
C LEU A 125 -6.57 9.08 1.26
N CYS A 126 -7.67 9.00 0.53
CA CYS A 126 -7.66 8.79 -0.93
C CYS A 126 -6.98 9.95 -1.67
N GLU A 127 -7.18 11.19 -1.24
CA GLU A 127 -6.51 12.36 -1.81
C GLU A 127 -5.00 12.28 -1.60
N ILE A 128 -4.55 12.04 -0.36
CA ILE A 128 -3.13 11.83 -0.02
C ILE A 128 -2.53 10.74 -0.91
N ALA A 129 -3.21 9.60 -1.03
CA ALA A 129 -2.77 8.49 -1.86
C ALA A 129 -2.66 8.85 -3.35
N ARG A 130 -3.56 9.68 -3.90
CA ARG A 130 -3.49 10.11 -5.31
C ARG A 130 -2.31 11.05 -5.57
N THR A 131 -1.92 11.86 -4.60
CA THR A 131 -0.90 12.90 -4.75
C THR A 131 0.48 12.48 -4.25
N GLN A 132 0.60 11.36 -3.54
CA GLN A 132 1.88 10.88 -3.04
C GLN A 132 2.83 10.51 -4.18
N LEU A 133 3.94 11.23 -4.25
CA LEU A 133 5.01 10.96 -5.19
C LEU A 133 5.76 9.68 -4.81
N VAL A 134 6.34 9.03 -5.81
CA VAL A 134 7.21 7.86 -5.61
C VAL A 134 8.65 8.32 -5.72
N ARG A 135 9.50 8.01 -4.74
CA ARG A 135 10.92 8.38 -4.80
C ARG A 135 11.67 7.62 -5.89
N LEU A 136 12.75 8.19 -6.37
CA LEU A 136 13.73 7.47 -7.17
C LEU A 136 14.28 6.27 -6.39
N PRO A 137 14.52 5.13 -7.05
CA PRO A 137 15.10 3.97 -6.39
C PRO A 137 16.55 4.27 -5.97
N ASP A 138 16.81 4.26 -4.67
CA ASP A 138 18.14 4.45 -4.05
C ASP A 138 18.70 3.15 -3.45
N GLY A 139 17.97 2.04 -3.62
CA GLY A 139 18.28 0.73 -3.03
C GLY A 139 17.64 0.50 -1.66
N GLU A 140 17.14 1.55 -0.99
CA GLU A 140 16.52 1.48 0.33
C GLU A 140 15.01 1.77 0.31
N TYR A 141 14.56 2.66 -0.56
CA TYR A 141 13.15 3.04 -0.69
C TYR A 141 12.31 1.89 -1.27
N ASN A 142 11.28 1.49 -0.54
CA ASN A 142 10.36 0.41 -0.93
C ASN A 142 8.89 0.76 -0.63
N CYS A 143 7.97 -0.21 -0.80
CA CYS A 143 6.54 0.03 -0.59
C CYS A 143 6.17 0.31 0.87
N GLN A 144 6.99 -0.12 1.82
CA GLN A 144 6.82 0.16 3.24
C GLN A 144 7.11 1.64 3.51
N ASN A 145 8.19 2.19 2.94
CA ASN A 145 8.51 3.62 3.04
C ASN A 145 7.39 4.48 2.44
N PHE A 146 6.92 4.12 1.25
CA PHE A 146 5.76 4.78 0.62
C PHE A 146 4.54 4.78 1.56
N THR A 147 4.23 3.63 2.17
CA THR A 147 3.10 3.49 3.09
C THR A 147 3.30 4.33 4.36
N GLU A 148 4.50 4.37 4.93
CA GLU A 148 4.82 5.22 6.08
C GLU A 148 4.66 6.71 5.76
N GLU A 149 5.02 7.15 4.55
CA GLU A 149 4.81 8.54 4.11
C GLU A 149 3.32 8.90 4.03
N ILE A 150 2.49 8.03 3.45
CA ILE A 150 1.03 8.20 3.43
C ILE A 150 0.47 8.33 4.84
N LEU A 151 0.88 7.43 5.75
CA LEU A 151 0.38 7.42 7.13
C LEU A 151 0.80 8.67 7.91
N ARG A 152 2.03 9.15 7.68
CA ARG A 152 2.53 10.39 8.28
C ARG A 152 1.69 11.59 7.83
N GLU A 153 1.42 11.71 6.54
CA GLU A 153 0.57 12.77 6.00
C GLU A 153 -0.88 12.64 6.50
N ALA A 154 -1.39 11.41 6.61
CA ALA A 154 -2.72 11.14 7.14
C ALA A 154 -2.87 11.59 8.61
N VAL A 155 -1.84 11.43 9.44
CA VAL A 155 -1.80 12.00 10.80
C VAL A 155 -1.82 13.53 10.75
N GLN A 156 -0.98 14.15 9.91
CA GLN A 156 -0.92 15.61 9.78
C GLN A 156 -2.25 16.22 9.33
N ARG A 157 -3.01 15.51 8.50
CA ARG A 157 -4.34 15.92 8.02
C ARG A 157 -5.50 15.43 8.89
N GLY A 158 -5.21 14.84 10.06
CA GLY A 158 -6.23 14.44 11.04
C GLY A 158 -7.08 13.23 10.64
N VAL A 159 -6.62 12.42 9.67
CA VAL A 159 -7.27 11.16 9.30
C VAL A 159 -7.14 10.14 10.42
N PHE A 160 -5.93 10.04 11.00
CA PHE A 160 -5.58 9.13 12.08
C PHE A 160 -4.97 9.88 13.26
N GLU A 161 -5.08 9.30 14.45
CA GLU A 161 -4.30 9.72 15.60
C GLU A 161 -2.87 9.17 15.49
N GLN A 162 -1.89 9.93 15.98
CA GLN A 162 -0.48 9.54 15.90
C GLN A 162 -0.21 8.19 16.60
N GLY A 163 -0.78 7.98 17.79
CA GLY A 163 -0.58 6.75 18.55
C GLY A 163 -1.14 5.49 17.87
N ASP A 164 -2.23 5.63 17.11
CA ASP A 164 -2.80 4.51 16.34
C ASP A 164 -1.88 4.08 15.20
N VAL A 165 -1.29 5.05 14.51
CA VAL A 165 -0.33 4.80 13.43
C VAL A 165 0.97 4.21 13.96
N GLU A 166 1.52 4.75 15.05
CA GLU A 166 2.75 4.24 15.65
C GLU A 166 2.61 2.78 16.09
N ARG A 167 1.51 2.45 16.79
CA ARG A 167 1.17 1.08 17.17
C ARG A 167 1.05 0.16 15.96
N ALA A 168 0.33 0.59 14.92
CA ALA A 168 0.13 -0.22 13.73
C ALA A 168 1.45 -0.49 12.99
N LEU A 169 2.33 0.51 12.88
CA LEU A 169 3.64 0.38 12.26
C LEU A 169 4.58 -0.54 13.05
N GLU A 170 4.59 -0.44 14.38
CA GLU A 170 5.35 -1.35 15.23
C GLU A 170 4.89 -2.80 15.04
N GLU A 171 3.57 -3.05 15.05
CA GLU A 171 3.03 -4.38 14.84
C GLU A 171 3.29 -4.92 13.42
N ALA A 172 3.31 -4.05 12.41
CA ALA A 172 3.62 -4.41 11.03
C ALA A 172 5.10 -4.78 10.84
N LYS A 173 6.02 -4.06 11.50
CA LYS A 173 7.46 -4.35 11.51
C LYS A 173 7.78 -5.71 12.13
N ASN A 174 6.97 -6.14 13.10
CA ASN A 174 7.04 -7.47 13.72
C ASN A 174 6.23 -8.54 12.95
N GLY A 175 5.79 -8.26 11.71
CA GLY A 175 4.89 -9.10 10.94
C GLY A 175 5.42 -10.50 10.59
N MET A 176 6.74 -10.71 10.60
CA MET A 176 7.38 -12.01 10.30
C MET A 176 7.11 -13.07 11.38
N GLU A 177 7.00 -12.69 12.65
CA GLU A 177 6.99 -13.63 13.79
C GLU A 177 5.76 -14.55 13.84
N LYS A 178 4.68 -14.20 13.13
CA LYS A 178 3.44 -14.98 13.06
C LYS A 178 3.22 -15.67 11.70
N MET A 179 4.15 -15.52 10.76
CA MET A 179 4.12 -16.26 9.49
C MET A 179 4.89 -17.57 9.68
N THR A 180 4.37 -18.48 10.51
CA THR A 180 4.92 -19.83 10.61
C THR A 180 4.82 -20.52 9.26
N TYR A 181 5.95 -20.57 8.57
CA TYR A 181 6.13 -21.28 7.32
C TYR A 181 6.36 -22.77 7.65
N ASN A 182 5.36 -23.61 7.36
CA ASN A 182 5.60 -25.03 7.16
C ASN A 182 5.82 -25.25 5.66
N PRO A 183 7.03 -25.67 5.22
CA PRO A 183 7.32 -25.98 3.82
C PRO A 183 6.38 -27.05 3.23
#